data_AF-A0A3N5I3J6-F1
#
_entry.id   AF-A0A3N5I3J6-F1
#
_cell.length_a   1.000
_cell.length_b   1.000
_cell.length_c   1.000
_cell.angle_alpha   90.00
_cell.angle_beta   90.00
_cell.angle_gamma   90.00
#
_symmetry.space_group_name_H-M   'P 1'
#
loop_
_entity.id
_entity.type
_entity.pdbx_description
1 polymer ?
#
loop_
_entity_poly.entity_id
_entity_poly.type
_entity_poly.pdbx_seq_one_letter_code
_entity_poly.pdbx_strand_id
1 'polypeptide(L)'
;MGPDGTTDSASDQNLARNDVMAETIKIVSTSLLGLSVGCAQCHAHRYDPISHADYHRIRAIFEPAYDWKNWRSAPQRLVSQWSDETRTRGDEVDLLIKQVADERNAELDQTVKDTFEQELAKLPPEVQAKAREARETADKDRTDEHKALIKEYPFLNVNRGTVYLYLSDRLNGFNKKWDAKQAEVNALRPADDWIHCLTEVPGQIPETNLFSRGDINQPRESVAPGELSVIDRGDAAIPSDNPDLPTTGRRLAYARHLTDGNHPLVARVLVNRFWMLNFGQGLVPSVSDFGTQGQAPLHPELLD
;
A
#
# COMPACT_ATOMS: atom_id res chain seq x y z
N MET A 1 -8.71 6.99 -8.27
CA MET A 1 -8.21 7.36 -6.93
C MET A 1 -7.74 8.79 -6.99
N GLY A 2 -7.82 9.54 -5.88
CA GLY A 2 -7.19 10.85 -5.80
C GLY A 2 -5.65 10.74 -5.82
N PRO A 3 -4.95 11.88 -5.91
CA PRO A 3 -3.50 11.93 -5.75
C PRO A 3 -3.07 11.28 -4.43
N ASP A 4 -2.01 10.46 -4.46
CA ASP A 4 -1.43 9.83 -3.27
C ASP A 4 -0.04 10.41 -2.98
N GLY A 5 0.02 11.30 -1.99
CA GLY A 5 1.27 11.92 -1.54
C GLY A 5 2.08 11.04 -0.57
N THR A 6 1.55 9.89 -0.13
CA THR A 6 2.15 9.07 0.94
C THR A 6 3.40 8.30 0.50
N THR A 7 3.75 8.33 -0.78
CA THR A 7 5.00 7.76 -1.29
C THR A 7 6.22 8.66 -1.07
N ASP A 8 6.00 9.95 -0.81
CA ASP A 8 7.10 10.88 -0.54
C ASP A 8 7.51 10.81 0.94
N SER A 9 8.69 10.23 1.20
CA SER A 9 9.26 10.12 2.55
C SER A 9 9.58 11.47 3.22
N ALA A 10 9.67 12.55 2.45
CA ALA A 10 9.92 13.89 2.99
C ALA A 10 8.65 14.61 3.46
N SER A 11 7.46 14.11 3.09
CA SER A 11 6.17 14.70 3.46
C SER A 11 5.76 14.36 4.90
N ASP A 12 4.96 15.25 5.52
CA ASP A 12 4.20 14.90 6.73
C ASP A 12 3.20 13.79 6.39
N GLN A 13 3.47 12.59 6.89
CA GLN A 13 2.70 11.40 6.54
C GLN A 13 1.25 11.45 7.05
N ASN A 14 0.99 12.10 8.19
CA ASN A 14 -0.37 12.21 8.70
C ASN A 14 -1.18 13.16 7.81
N LEU A 15 -0.59 14.29 7.43
CA LEU A 15 -1.21 15.23 6.49
C LEU A 15 -1.47 14.55 5.13
N ALA A 16 -0.46 13.88 4.56
CA ALA A 16 -0.58 13.20 3.27
C ALA A 16 -1.71 12.14 3.26
N ARG A 17 -1.86 11.36 4.34
CA ARG A 17 -2.95 10.37 4.48
C ARG A 17 -4.32 11.04 4.58
N ASN A 18 -4.41 12.15 5.32
CA ASN A 18 -5.65 12.92 5.42
C ASN A 18 -6.05 13.53 4.08
N ASP A 19 -5.07 14.00 3.30
CA ASP A 19 -5.28 14.58 1.98
C ASP A 19 -5.81 13.54 0.99
N VAL A 20 -5.31 12.30 1.02
CA VAL A 20 -5.87 11.20 0.21
C VAL A 20 -7.35 10.96 0.54
N MET A 21 -7.70 10.98 1.83
CA MET A 21 -9.09 10.84 2.25
C MET A 21 -9.94 12.03 1.78
N ALA A 22 -9.45 13.25 1.95
CA ALA A 22 -10.15 14.47 1.53
C ALA A 22 -10.37 14.51 0.01
N GLU A 23 -9.35 14.18 -0.79
CA GLU A 23 -9.47 14.09 -2.24
C GLU A 23 -10.40 12.95 -2.67
N THR A 24 -10.44 11.83 -1.95
CA THR A 24 -11.42 10.75 -2.20
C THR A 24 -12.85 11.26 -2.01
N ILE A 25 -13.14 11.92 -0.88
CA ILE A 25 -14.47 12.47 -0.58
C ILE A 25 -14.85 13.54 -1.60
N LYS A 26 -13.91 14.42 -1.95
CA LYS A 26 -14.11 15.47 -2.97
C LYS A 26 -14.43 14.87 -4.34
N ILE A 27 -13.69 13.86 -4.80
CA ILE A 27 -13.95 13.18 -6.08
C ILE A 27 -15.33 12.55 -6.06
N VAL A 28 -15.67 11.80 -5.02
CA VAL A 28 -16.99 11.13 -4.89
C VAL A 28 -18.12 12.14 -4.88
N SER A 29 -18.05 13.16 -4.02
CA SER A 29 -19.09 14.17 -3.87
C SER A 29 -19.29 15.02 -5.12
N THR A 30 -18.22 15.51 -5.74
CA THR A 30 -18.34 16.34 -6.96
C THR A 30 -18.69 15.53 -8.21
N SER A 31 -18.26 14.27 -8.30
CA SER A 31 -18.50 13.42 -9.48
C SER A 31 -19.87 12.75 -9.47
N LEU A 32 -20.33 12.30 -8.30
CA LEU A 32 -21.56 11.53 -8.17
C LEU A 32 -22.71 12.35 -7.60
N LEU A 33 -22.45 13.25 -6.65
CA LEU A 33 -23.49 14.07 -6.02
C LEU A 33 -23.59 15.47 -6.66
N GLY A 34 -22.56 15.91 -7.38
CA GLY A 34 -22.49 17.27 -7.90
C GLY A 34 -22.44 18.31 -6.77
N LEU A 35 -21.88 17.96 -5.61
CA LEU A 35 -21.83 18.85 -4.44
C LEU A 35 -20.39 19.08 -3.99
N SER A 36 -20.06 20.32 -3.61
CA SER A 36 -18.76 20.69 -3.07
C SER A 36 -18.64 20.41 -1.57
N VAL A 37 -18.54 19.14 -1.18
CA VAL A 37 -18.50 18.75 0.24
C VAL A 37 -17.17 19.15 0.93
N GLY A 38 -16.10 19.42 0.17
CA GLY A 38 -14.74 19.62 0.71
C GLY A 38 -14.57 20.72 1.76
N CYS A 39 -15.29 21.86 1.67
CA CYS A 39 -15.20 22.90 2.71
C CYS A 39 -15.70 22.39 4.07
N ALA A 40 -16.60 21.39 4.04
CA ALA A 40 -17.15 20.80 5.24
C ALA A 40 -16.13 19.98 6.06
N GLN A 41 -14.89 19.81 5.56
CA GLN A 41 -13.80 19.13 6.27
C GLN A 41 -13.40 19.86 7.57
N CYS A 42 -13.39 21.19 7.57
CA CYS A 42 -12.83 21.99 8.66
C CYS A 42 -13.89 22.77 9.45
N HIS A 43 -15.01 23.10 8.82
CA HIS A 43 -16.13 23.84 9.40
C HIS A 43 -17.42 23.48 8.66
N ALA A 44 -18.60 23.92 9.11
CA ALA A 44 -19.81 23.72 8.30
C ALA A 44 -19.66 24.41 6.93
N HIS A 45 -20.17 23.80 5.86
CA HIS A 45 -20.06 24.35 4.51
C HIS A 45 -20.61 25.79 4.46
N ARG A 46 -19.97 26.64 3.64
CA ARG A 46 -20.22 28.09 3.69
C ARG A 46 -21.59 28.49 3.14
N TYR A 47 -22.09 27.77 2.12
CA TYR A 47 -23.28 28.15 1.37
C TYR A 47 -24.37 27.08 1.46
N ASP A 48 -24.03 25.85 1.10
CA ASP A 48 -24.94 24.70 1.22
C ASP A 48 -25.10 24.24 2.67
N PRO A 49 -26.27 23.69 3.06
CA PRO A 49 -26.55 23.20 4.42
C PRO A 49 -25.89 21.83 4.66
N ILE A 50 -24.57 21.76 4.44
CA ILE A 50 -23.74 20.59 4.68
C ILE A 50 -22.95 20.85 5.95
N SER A 51 -23.22 20.10 7.00
CA SER A 51 -22.56 20.26 8.28
C SER A 51 -21.15 19.66 8.27
N HIS A 52 -20.34 20.07 9.25
CA HIS A 52 -19.05 19.44 9.52
C HIS A 52 -19.20 17.94 9.85
N ALA A 53 -20.32 17.56 10.49
CA ALA A 53 -20.63 16.16 10.77
C ALA A 53 -20.96 15.37 9.49
N ASP A 54 -21.66 15.96 8.51
CA ASP A 54 -21.96 15.31 7.24
C ASP A 54 -20.69 14.89 6.48
N TYR A 55 -19.67 15.76 6.45
CA TYR A 55 -18.36 15.39 5.89
C TYR A 55 -17.77 14.15 6.56
N HIS A 56 -17.83 14.09 7.90
CA HIS A 56 -17.25 13.01 8.66
C HIS A 56 -18.08 11.72 8.61
N ARG A 57 -19.39 11.81 8.40
CA ARG A 57 -20.27 10.66 8.09
C ARG A 57 -19.90 10.04 6.74
N ILE A 58 -19.64 10.85 5.72
CA ILE A 58 -19.14 10.36 4.43
C ILE A 58 -17.72 9.79 4.58
N ARG A 59 -16.83 10.48 5.30
CA ARG A 59 -15.47 9.98 5.61
C ARG A 59 -15.50 8.58 6.23
N ALA A 60 -16.40 8.35 7.19
CA ALA A 60 -16.56 7.08 7.87
C ALA A 60 -16.90 5.90 6.94
N ILE A 61 -17.46 6.16 5.75
CA ILE A 61 -17.72 5.15 4.72
C ILE A 61 -16.39 4.62 4.14
N PHE A 62 -15.40 5.49 3.97
CA PHE A 62 -14.12 5.16 3.33
C PHE A 62 -13.00 4.83 4.32
N GLU A 63 -13.13 5.21 5.60
CA GLU A 63 -12.12 4.99 6.64
C GLU A 63 -11.57 3.56 6.69
N PRO A 64 -12.38 2.49 6.62
CA PRO A 64 -11.83 1.13 6.73
C PRO A 64 -10.87 0.76 5.60
N ALA A 65 -10.95 1.43 4.44
CA ALA A 65 -10.03 1.23 3.32
C ALA A 65 -8.83 2.21 3.36
N TYR A 66 -9.00 3.35 4.04
CA TYR A 66 -8.02 4.43 4.16
C TYR A 66 -7.75 4.75 5.64
N ASP A 67 -7.49 3.72 6.44
CA ASP A 67 -7.16 3.87 7.86
C ASP A 67 -5.84 4.63 7.97
N TRP A 68 -5.90 5.89 8.42
CA TRP A 68 -4.72 6.75 8.51
C TRP A 68 -3.75 6.32 9.62
N LYS A 69 -4.22 5.56 10.63
CA LYS A 69 -3.38 5.00 11.68
C LYS A 69 -2.67 3.74 11.19
N ASN A 70 -3.37 2.90 10.42
CA ASN A 70 -2.85 1.66 9.83
C ASN A 70 -2.74 1.77 8.30
N TRP A 71 -2.06 2.82 7.84
CA TRP A 71 -2.01 3.14 6.41
C TRP A 71 -1.34 2.03 5.59
N ARG A 72 -2.02 1.62 4.52
CA ARG A 72 -1.49 0.70 3.51
C ARG A 72 -0.99 1.49 2.30
N SER A 73 0.30 1.35 2.02
CA SER A 73 0.95 1.87 0.80
C SER A 73 0.47 1.13 -0.46
N ALA A 74 0.75 1.69 -1.64
CA ALA A 74 0.34 1.10 -2.92
C ALA A 74 0.78 -0.38 -3.11
N PRO A 75 2.03 -0.80 -2.78
CA PRO A 75 2.43 -2.21 -2.87
C PRO A 75 1.61 -3.12 -1.95
N GLN A 76 1.19 -2.63 -0.79
CA GLN A 76 0.37 -3.39 0.16
C GLN A 76 -1.10 -3.49 -0.28
N ARG A 77 -1.50 -2.82 -1.36
CA ARG A 77 -2.85 -2.82 -1.96
C ARG A 77 -2.92 -3.62 -3.26
N LEU A 78 -1.84 -4.33 -3.60
CA LEU A 78 -1.84 -5.27 -4.72
C LEU A 78 -2.55 -6.56 -4.33
N VAL A 79 -3.39 -7.05 -5.24
CA VAL A 79 -4.12 -8.32 -5.11
C VAL A 79 -3.78 -9.18 -6.31
N SER A 80 -3.40 -10.44 -6.07
CA SER A 80 -3.09 -11.38 -7.14
C SER A 80 -4.38 -11.89 -7.77
N GLN A 81 -4.45 -11.81 -9.09
CA GLN A 81 -5.52 -12.40 -9.88
C GLN A 81 -5.28 -13.89 -10.20
N TRP A 82 -4.20 -14.49 -9.68
CA TRP A 82 -3.94 -15.91 -9.88
C TRP A 82 -5.12 -16.77 -9.44
N SER A 83 -5.43 -17.79 -10.24
CA SER A 83 -6.30 -18.88 -9.81
C SER A 83 -5.64 -19.66 -8.67
N ASP A 84 -6.41 -20.44 -7.92
CA ASP A 84 -5.86 -21.31 -6.87
C ASP A 84 -4.82 -22.30 -7.42
N GLU A 85 -5.06 -22.83 -8.62
CA GLU A 85 -4.09 -23.68 -9.33
C GLU A 85 -2.77 -22.95 -9.64
N THR A 86 -2.86 -21.70 -10.12
CA THR A 86 -1.67 -20.90 -10.41
C THR A 86 -0.91 -20.54 -9.13
N ARG A 87 -1.63 -20.27 -8.04
CA ARG A 87 -1.03 -20.04 -6.71
C ARG A 87 -0.28 -21.27 -6.23
N THR A 88 -0.91 -22.45 -6.25
CA THR A 88 -0.25 -23.70 -5.85
C THR A 88 1.02 -23.96 -6.67
N ARG A 89 0.96 -23.78 -8.00
CA ARG A 89 2.14 -23.89 -8.85
C ARG A 89 3.21 -22.84 -8.51
N GLY A 90 2.80 -21.60 -8.22
CA GLY A 90 3.70 -20.54 -7.77
C GLY A 90 4.41 -20.91 -6.48
N ASP A 91 3.68 -21.41 -5.48
CA ASP A 91 4.20 -21.85 -4.19
C ASP A 91 5.20 -23.01 -4.34
N GLU A 92 4.90 -23.98 -5.20
CA GLU A 92 5.81 -25.09 -5.52
C GLU A 92 7.12 -24.60 -6.15
N VAL A 93 7.04 -23.67 -7.11
CA VAL A 93 8.23 -23.08 -7.71
C VAL A 93 9.01 -22.22 -6.71
N ASP A 94 8.33 -21.48 -5.84
CA ASP A 94 8.97 -20.67 -4.79
C ASP A 94 9.76 -21.55 -3.79
N LEU A 95 9.28 -22.77 -3.49
CA LEU A 95 10.04 -23.76 -2.74
C LEU A 95 11.29 -24.24 -3.50
N LEU A 96 11.18 -24.48 -4.82
CA LEU A 96 12.33 -24.85 -5.64
C LEU A 96 13.37 -23.72 -5.73
N ILE A 97 12.91 -22.47 -5.90
CA ILE A 97 13.77 -21.27 -5.89
C ILE A 97 14.56 -21.20 -4.60
N LYS A 98 13.87 -21.39 -3.45
CA LYS A 98 14.51 -21.42 -2.14
C LYS A 98 15.53 -22.55 -2.02
N GLN A 99 15.16 -23.76 -2.45
CA GLN A 99 16.08 -24.90 -2.42
C GLN A 99 17.36 -24.63 -3.23
N VAL A 100 17.24 -24.08 -4.45
CA VAL A 100 18.40 -23.71 -5.27
C VAL A 100 19.26 -22.65 -4.59
N ALA A 101 18.65 -21.66 -3.95
CA ALA A 101 19.37 -20.65 -3.19
C ALA A 101 20.12 -21.24 -1.99
N ASP A 102 19.50 -22.19 -1.27
CA ASP A 102 20.11 -22.88 -0.13
C ASP A 102 21.29 -23.76 -0.57
N GLU A 103 21.15 -24.51 -1.67
CA GLU A 103 22.25 -25.31 -2.22
C GLU A 103 23.42 -24.43 -2.70
N ARG A 104 23.12 -23.30 -3.37
CA ARG A 104 24.12 -22.29 -3.76
C ARG A 104 24.88 -21.78 -2.54
N ASN A 105 24.16 -21.43 -1.48
CA ASN A 105 24.75 -20.90 -0.26
C ASN A 105 25.62 -21.95 0.44
N ALA A 106 25.21 -23.22 0.45
CA ALA A 106 26.00 -24.32 1.02
C ALA A 106 27.32 -24.54 0.25
N GLU A 107 27.28 -24.53 -1.08
CA GLU A 107 28.50 -24.66 -1.91
C GLU A 107 29.41 -23.43 -1.77
N LEU A 108 28.83 -22.23 -1.64
CA LEU A 108 29.59 -21.01 -1.37
C LEU A 108 30.24 -21.03 0.02
N ASP A 109 29.54 -21.53 1.04
CA ASP A 109 30.10 -21.70 2.39
C ASP A 109 31.27 -22.67 2.40
N GLN A 110 31.17 -23.77 1.65
CA GLN A 110 32.29 -24.68 1.50
C GLN A 110 33.46 -24.00 0.80
N THR A 111 33.20 -23.21 -0.24
CA THR A 111 34.24 -22.44 -0.93
C THR A 111 34.92 -21.44 0.01
N VAL A 112 34.16 -20.74 0.86
CA VAL A 112 34.70 -19.83 1.88
C VAL A 112 35.60 -20.57 2.87
N LYS A 113 35.17 -21.76 3.35
CA LYS A 113 35.97 -22.61 4.24
C LYS A 113 37.27 -23.05 3.58
N ASP A 114 37.18 -23.58 2.36
CA ASP A 114 38.36 -24.03 1.61
C ASP A 114 39.36 -22.88 1.38
N THR A 115 38.86 -21.69 1.05
CA THR A 115 39.69 -20.48 0.88
C THR A 115 40.39 -20.12 2.18
N PHE A 116 39.65 -20.12 3.29
CA PHE A 116 40.22 -19.83 4.60
C PHE A 116 41.32 -20.82 4.96
N GLU A 117 41.09 -22.13 4.78
CA GLU A 117 42.09 -23.17 5.08
C GLU A 117 43.33 -23.05 4.17
N GLN A 118 43.15 -22.72 2.90
CA GLN A 118 44.26 -22.50 1.96
C GLN A 118 45.11 -21.28 2.32
N GLU A 119 44.50 -20.16 2.69
CA GLU A 119 45.22 -18.97 3.13
C GLU A 119 45.86 -19.18 4.52
N LEU A 120 45.18 -19.90 5.43
CA LEU A 120 45.72 -20.26 6.74
C LEU A 120 46.99 -21.10 6.62
N ALA A 121 47.02 -22.05 5.68
CA ALA A 121 48.19 -22.91 5.45
C ALA A 121 49.43 -22.13 4.97
N LYS A 122 49.28 -20.91 4.45
CA LYS A 122 50.41 -20.04 4.06
C LYS A 122 51.06 -19.33 5.26
N LEU A 123 50.40 -19.33 6.42
CA LEU A 123 50.94 -18.72 7.64
C LEU A 123 51.93 -19.64 8.37
N PRO A 124 52.89 -19.09 9.13
CA PRO A 124 53.74 -19.87 10.01
C PRO A 124 52.91 -20.72 11.00
N PRO A 125 53.29 -21.98 11.29
CA PRO A 125 52.52 -22.88 12.15
C PRO A 125 52.17 -22.29 13.53
N GLU A 126 53.04 -21.45 14.08
CA GLU A 126 52.86 -20.79 15.37
C GLU A 126 51.70 -19.78 15.40
N VAL A 127 51.32 -19.26 14.24
CA VAL A 127 50.26 -18.25 14.07
C VAL A 127 48.94 -18.89 13.65
N GLN A 128 48.96 -20.08 13.03
CA GLN A 128 47.77 -20.75 12.50
C GLN A 128 46.70 -21.03 13.57
N ALA A 129 47.10 -21.50 14.76
CA ALA A 129 46.17 -21.78 15.84
C ALA A 129 45.46 -20.51 16.34
N LYS A 130 46.22 -19.42 16.55
CA LYS A 130 45.70 -18.11 16.96
C LYS A 130 44.81 -17.47 15.89
N ALA A 131 45.15 -17.67 14.61
CA ALA A 131 44.38 -17.21 13.46
C ALA A 131 43.02 -17.90 13.36
N ARG A 132 42.95 -19.21 13.62
CA ARG A 132 41.69 -19.95 13.68
C ARG A 132 40.81 -19.48 14.84
N GLU A 133 41.41 -19.36 16.03
CA GLU A 133 40.72 -18.86 17.22
C GLU A 133 40.14 -17.44 17.02
N ALA A 134 40.91 -16.54 16.43
CA ALA A 134 40.47 -15.17 16.14
C ALA A 134 39.27 -15.11 15.18
N ARG A 135 39.18 -16.03 14.22
CA ARG A 135 38.04 -16.13 13.29
C ARG A 135 36.80 -16.71 13.95
N GLU A 136 36.96 -17.79 14.72
CA GLU A 136 35.86 -18.51 15.37
C GLU A 136 35.27 -17.73 16.54
N THR A 137 36.04 -16.83 17.15
CA THR A 137 35.56 -15.92 18.19
C THR A 137 34.58 -14.90 17.61
N ALA A 138 33.38 -14.83 18.20
CA ALA A 138 32.34 -13.88 17.83
C ALA A 138 32.85 -12.43 17.96
N ASP A 139 32.39 -11.53 17.08
CA ASP A 139 32.97 -10.19 16.94
C ASP A 139 33.02 -9.38 18.25
N LYS A 140 31.95 -9.49 19.05
CA LYS A 140 31.82 -8.86 20.37
C LYS A 140 32.79 -9.39 21.44
N ASP A 141 33.30 -10.62 21.25
CA ASP A 141 34.12 -11.35 22.22
C ASP A 141 35.61 -11.38 21.81
N ARG A 142 35.98 -10.71 20.70
CA ARG A 142 37.36 -10.66 20.19
C ARG A 142 38.26 -9.81 21.08
N THR A 143 39.38 -10.39 21.54
CA THR A 143 40.43 -9.67 22.28
C THR A 143 41.16 -8.66 21.38
N ASP A 144 41.96 -7.78 21.98
CA ASP A 144 42.80 -6.85 21.20
C ASP A 144 43.84 -7.60 20.36
N GLU A 145 44.33 -8.77 20.82
CA GLU A 145 45.18 -9.62 19.97
C GLU A 145 44.41 -10.18 18.78
N HIS A 146 43.16 -10.65 18.95
CA HIS A 146 42.33 -11.12 17.84
C HIS A 146 42.10 -10.01 16.80
N LYS A 147 41.81 -8.78 17.25
CA LYS A 147 41.62 -7.63 16.36
C LYS A 147 42.91 -7.24 15.63
N ALA A 148 44.05 -7.25 16.32
CA ALA A 148 45.36 -6.98 15.71
C ALA A 148 45.68 -8.04 14.63
N LEU A 149 45.42 -9.31 14.92
CA LEU A 149 45.66 -10.42 14.00
C LEU A 149 44.77 -10.32 12.75
N ILE A 150 43.49 -9.98 12.91
CA ILE A 150 42.56 -9.76 11.78
C ILE A 150 42.97 -8.56 10.93
N LYS A 151 43.53 -7.51 11.54
CA LYS A 151 44.04 -6.34 10.82
C LYS A 151 45.30 -6.69 10.02
N GLU A 152 46.18 -7.51 10.58
CA GLU A 152 47.39 -8.01 9.92
C GLU A 152 47.07 -9.00 8.80
N TYR A 153 46.07 -9.87 9.01
CA TYR A 153 45.63 -10.89 8.07
C TYR A 153 44.13 -10.73 7.72
N PRO A 154 43.77 -9.82 6.79
CA PRO A 154 42.36 -9.53 6.46
C PRO A 154 41.56 -10.74 5.97
N PHE A 155 42.21 -11.80 5.46
CA PHE A 155 41.55 -13.03 5.00
C PHE A 155 40.84 -13.78 6.14
N LEU A 156 41.20 -13.54 7.41
CA LEU A 156 40.51 -14.12 8.56
C LEU A 156 39.01 -13.73 8.59
N ASN A 157 38.65 -12.60 7.99
CA ASN A 157 37.27 -12.13 7.81
C ASN A 157 36.62 -12.57 6.49
N VAL A 158 37.22 -13.50 5.74
CA VAL A 158 36.64 -13.99 4.48
C VAL A 158 35.25 -14.61 4.73
N ASN A 159 34.27 -14.14 3.97
CA ASN A 159 32.88 -14.55 4.04
C ASN A 159 32.27 -14.58 2.63
N ARG A 160 30.98 -14.93 2.51
CA ARG A 160 30.26 -15.01 1.23
C ARG A 160 30.41 -13.74 0.37
N GLY A 161 30.45 -12.57 1.00
CA GLY A 161 30.56 -11.28 0.35
C GLY A 161 31.99 -10.84 0.02
N THR A 162 33.02 -11.54 0.48
CA THR A 162 34.44 -11.13 0.29
C THR A 162 35.33 -12.23 -0.30
N VAL A 163 34.82 -13.47 -0.43
CA VAL A 163 35.58 -14.61 -0.98
C VAL A 163 36.08 -14.39 -2.41
N TYR A 164 35.45 -13.50 -3.18
CA TYR A 164 35.88 -13.14 -4.53
C TYR A 164 37.25 -12.47 -4.59
N LEU A 165 37.69 -11.84 -3.50
CA LEU A 165 39.01 -11.22 -3.41
C LEU A 165 40.16 -12.24 -3.49
N TYR A 166 39.87 -13.52 -3.22
CA TYR A 166 40.88 -14.58 -3.12
C TYR A 166 40.76 -15.64 -4.23
N LEU A 167 39.59 -15.77 -4.87
CA LEU A 167 39.29 -16.84 -5.82
C LEU A 167 38.46 -16.37 -7.03
N SER A 168 38.75 -15.17 -7.56
CA SER A 168 37.99 -14.57 -8.67
C SER A 168 37.71 -15.54 -9.84
N ASP A 169 38.72 -16.31 -10.25
CA ASP A 169 38.59 -17.25 -11.37
C ASP A 169 37.69 -18.45 -11.06
N ARG A 170 37.72 -18.92 -9.80
CA ARG A 170 36.87 -20.04 -9.33
C ARG A 170 35.41 -19.60 -9.17
N LEU A 171 35.18 -18.34 -8.81
CA LEU A 171 33.83 -17.80 -8.66
C LEU A 171 33.13 -17.48 -9.97
N ASN A 172 33.86 -17.20 -11.05
CA ASN A 172 33.24 -16.98 -12.35
C ASN A 172 32.47 -18.22 -12.83
N GLY A 173 33.06 -19.42 -12.69
CA GLY A 173 32.39 -20.68 -13.00
C GLY A 173 31.22 -20.98 -12.04
N PHE A 174 31.41 -20.72 -10.75
CA PHE A 174 30.38 -20.85 -9.72
C PHE A 174 29.14 -19.98 -10.02
N ASN A 175 29.35 -18.67 -10.24
CA ASN A 175 28.27 -17.73 -10.53
C ASN A 175 27.53 -18.15 -11.80
N LYS A 176 28.26 -18.43 -12.89
CA LYS A 176 27.64 -18.89 -14.14
C LYS A 176 26.76 -20.14 -13.97
N LYS A 177 27.22 -21.14 -13.20
CA LYS A 177 26.45 -22.35 -12.88
C LYS A 177 25.17 -22.03 -12.12
N TRP A 178 25.28 -21.27 -11.03
CA TRP A 178 24.15 -21.00 -10.14
C TRP A 178 23.16 -19.98 -10.73
N ASP A 179 23.64 -18.98 -11.46
CA ASP A 179 22.79 -18.03 -12.17
C ASP A 179 21.95 -18.73 -13.25
N ALA A 180 22.54 -19.69 -13.97
CA ALA A 180 21.81 -20.50 -14.94
C ALA A 180 20.73 -21.36 -14.27
N LYS A 181 21.05 -22.04 -13.15
CA LYS A 181 20.09 -22.86 -12.40
C LYS A 181 18.96 -22.00 -11.80
N GLN A 182 19.29 -20.84 -11.25
CA GLN A 182 18.32 -19.91 -10.71
C GLN A 182 17.41 -19.37 -11.80
N ALA A 183 17.95 -19.03 -12.97
CA ALA A 183 17.17 -18.56 -14.12
C ALA A 183 16.23 -19.65 -14.64
N GLU A 184 16.67 -20.91 -14.71
CA GLU A 184 15.84 -22.05 -15.12
C GLU A 184 14.63 -22.22 -14.19
N VAL A 185 14.84 -22.23 -12.87
CA VAL A 185 13.75 -22.38 -11.91
C VAL A 185 12.84 -21.13 -11.88
N ASN A 186 13.42 -19.93 -11.94
CA ASN A 186 12.64 -18.68 -12.00
C ASN A 186 11.74 -18.63 -13.25
N ALA A 187 12.18 -19.18 -14.38
CA ALA A 187 11.39 -19.24 -15.61
C ALA A 187 10.16 -20.17 -15.50
N LEU A 188 10.15 -21.09 -14.52
CA LEU A 188 8.98 -21.93 -14.24
C LEU A 188 7.90 -21.21 -13.45
N ARG A 189 8.28 -20.13 -12.75
CA ARG A 189 7.37 -19.37 -11.88
C ARG A 189 6.37 -18.62 -12.77
N PRO A 190 5.06 -18.77 -12.53
CA PRO A 190 4.06 -17.99 -13.25
C PRO A 190 4.35 -16.49 -13.14
N ALA A 191 4.04 -15.74 -14.20
CA ALA A 191 4.16 -14.30 -14.18
C ALA A 191 3.18 -13.73 -13.14
N ASP A 192 3.67 -12.76 -12.37
CA ASP A 192 2.85 -12.02 -11.42
C ASP A 192 1.70 -11.32 -12.14
N ASP A 193 0.48 -11.44 -11.59
CA ASP A 193 -0.72 -10.79 -12.10
C ASP A 193 -1.39 -9.95 -10.99
N TRP A 194 -0.69 -8.87 -10.62
CA TRP A 194 -1.12 -7.97 -9.56
C TRP A 194 -2.01 -6.87 -10.10
N ILE A 195 -3.16 -6.66 -9.46
CA ILE A 195 -3.98 -5.46 -9.64
C ILE A 195 -4.00 -4.63 -8.37
N HIS A 196 -3.99 -3.31 -8.53
CA HIS A 196 -4.13 -2.40 -7.41
C HIS A 196 -5.60 -2.25 -7.03
N CYS A 197 -5.96 -2.69 -5.84
CA CYS A 197 -7.34 -2.68 -5.36
C CYS A 197 -7.50 -1.87 -4.06
N LEU A 198 -8.53 -1.04 -4.01
CA LEU A 198 -8.94 -0.41 -2.75
C LEU A 198 -9.72 -1.43 -1.90
N THR A 199 -9.01 -2.09 -0.99
CA THR A 199 -9.58 -3.09 -0.09
C THR A 199 -9.59 -2.64 1.37
N GLU A 200 -10.53 -3.19 2.12
CA GLU A 200 -10.58 -3.13 3.58
C GLU A 200 -9.84 -4.35 4.15
N VAL A 201 -9.27 -4.21 5.33
CA VAL A 201 -8.66 -5.34 6.04
C VAL A 201 -9.72 -5.98 6.94
N PRO A 202 -10.06 -7.27 6.74
CA PRO A 202 -11.04 -7.96 7.60
C PRO A 202 -10.72 -7.82 9.09
N GLY A 203 -11.74 -7.49 9.89
CA GLY A 203 -11.62 -7.29 11.34
C GLY A 203 -10.95 -5.97 11.77
N GLN A 204 -10.43 -5.15 10.85
CA GLN A 204 -9.92 -3.82 11.17
C GLN A 204 -10.98 -2.77 10.86
N ILE A 205 -11.69 -2.34 11.91
CA ILE A 205 -12.78 -1.35 11.80
C ILE A 205 -12.35 -0.09 12.55
N PRO A 206 -11.70 0.87 11.87
CA PRO A 206 -11.30 2.11 12.51
C PRO A 206 -12.53 2.92 12.93
N GLU A 207 -12.47 3.45 14.15
CA GLU A 207 -13.40 4.47 14.59
C GLU A 207 -13.16 5.76 13.80
N THR A 208 -14.23 6.34 13.27
CA THR A 208 -14.19 7.65 12.63
C THR A 208 -14.66 8.71 13.62
N ASN A 209 -13.90 9.78 13.75
CA ASN A 209 -14.23 10.89 14.63
C ASN A 209 -14.49 12.15 13.81
N LEU A 210 -15.21 13.10 14.39
CA LEU A 210 -15.15 14.49 13.98
C LEU A 210 -13.76 15.05 14.32
N PHE A 211 -13.10 15.75 13.41
CA PHE A 211 -11.79 16.34 13.69
C PHE A 211 -11.85 17.85 13.88
N SER A 212 -11.16 18.36 14.90
CA SER A 212 -11.06 19.80 15.14
C SER A 212 -10.43 20.49 13.93
N ARG A 213 -11.23 21.26 13.17
CA ARG A 213 -10.79 21.92 11.94
C ARG A 213 -10.16 20.96 10.92
N GLY A 214 -10.64 19.72 10.86
CA GLY A 214 -10.13 18.69 9.93
C GLY A 214 -8.77 18.09 10.30
N ASP A 215 -8.16 18.48 11.43
CA ASP A 215 -6.89 17.93 11.91
C ASP A 215 -7.08 16.56 12.57
N ILE A 216 -6.62 15.51 11.88
CA ILE A 216 -6.74 14.11 12.34
C ILE A 216 -6.04 13.83 13.67
N ASN A 217 -5.12 14.70 14.10
CA ASN A 217 -4.46 14.59 15.41
C ASN A 217 -5.31 15.18 16.54
N GLN A 218 -6.45 15.81 16.23
CA GLN A 218 -7.38 16.40 17.20
C GLN A 218 -8.78 15.78 17.06
N PRO A 219 -8.94 14.47 17.34
CA PRO A 219 -10.24 13.81 17.32
C PRO A 219 -11.17 14.42 18.39
N ARG A 220 -12.45 14.46 18.08
CA ARG A 220 -13.52 14.85 19.00
C ARG A 220 -14.48 13.67 19.18
N GLU A 221 -15.77 13.88 18.98
CA GLU A 221 -16.79 12.85 19.06
C GLU A 221 -16.72 11.84 17.90
N SER A 222 -17.07 10.60 18.20
CA SER A 222 -17.21 9.52 17.22
C SER A 222 -18.42 9.76 16.31
N VAL A 223 -18.29 9.40 15.04
CA VAL A 223 -19.31 9.59 14.00
C VAL A 223 -19.54 8.29 13.25
N ALA A 224 -20.79 7.87 13.14
CA ALA A 224 -21.20 6.70 12.35
C ALA A 224 -21.17 7.01 10.84
N PRO A 225 -20.94 6.01 9.97
CA PRO A 225 -21.06 6.19 8.52
C PRO A 225 -22.47 6.60 8.13
N GLY A 226 -22.59 7.47 7.13
CA GLY A 226 -23.89 7.96 6.68
C GLY A 226 -23.81 8.93 5.50
N GLU A 227 -24.94 9.11 4.83
CA GLU A 227 -25.15 10.10 3.78
C GLU A 227 -25.23 11.53 4.37
N LEU A 228 -25.10 12.54 3.50
CA LEU A 228 -25.36 13.94 3.80
C LEU A 228 -26.81 14.12 4.25
N SER A 229 -27.00 14.69 5.43
CA SER A 229 -28.33 14.90 6.03
C SER A 229 -29.30 15.73 5.17
N VAL A 230 -28.79 16.57 4.27
CA VAL A 230 -29.60 17.37 3.33
C VAL A 230 -30.25 16.54 2.21
N ILE A 231 -29.66 15.40 1.83
CA ILE A 231 -30.21 14.53 0.77
C ILE A 231 -30.75 13.19 1.28
N ASP A 232 -30.34 12.77 2.48
CA ASP A 232 -30.83 11.55 3.12
C ASP A 232 -32.34 11.62 3.37
N ARG A 233 -33.10 10.72 2.74
CA ARG A 233 -34.55 10.62 2.90
C ARG A 233 -34.95 9.59 3.96
N GLY A 234 -33.98 9.09 4.73
CA GLY A 234 -34.15 8.02 5.73
C GLY A 234 -34.03 6.62 5.14
N ASP A 235 -33.58 6.50 3.90
CA ASP A 235 -33.41 5.25 3.14
C ASP A 235 -31.94 4.81 3.02
N ALA A 236 -30.98 5.67 3.37
CA ALA A 236 -29.56 5.36 3.38
C ALA A 236 -29.17 4.44 4.55
N ALA A 237 -29.37 3.12 4.39
CA ALA A 237 -29.00 2.11 5.38
C ALA A 237 -27.53 1.70 5.26
N ILE A 238 -26.60 2.56 5.72
CA ILE A 238 -25.16 2.25 5.74
C ILE A 238 -24.77 1.64 7.10
N PRO A 239 -24.33 0.37 7.16
CA PRO A 239 -24.01 -0.31 8.42
C PRO A 239 -22.68 0.20 8.99
N SER A 240 -22.55 0.22 10.32
CA SER A 240 -21.24 0.42 10.97
C SER A 240 -20.31 -0.77 10.75
N ASP A 241 -20.87 -1.99 10.75
CA ASP A 241 -20.21 -3.25 10.44
C ASP A 241 -21.28 -4.25 9.97
N ASN A 242 -20.98 -5.05 8.95
CA ASN A 242 -21.90 -6.04 8.41
C ASN A 242 -21.35 -7.45 8.70
N PRO A 243 -21.98 -8.22 9.61
CA PRO A 243 -21.47 -9.53 10.03
C PRO A 243 -21.53 -10.60 8.92
N ASP A 244 -22.33 -10.38 7.88
CA ASP A 244 -22.46 -11.32 6.75
C ASP A 244 -21.35 -11.14 5.70
N LEU A 245 -20.50 -10.13 5.86
CA LEU A 245 -19.40 -9.81 4.95
C LEU A 245 -18.05 -9.90 5.68
N PRO A 246 -16.97 -10.26 4.97
CA PRO A 246 -15.62 -10.26 5.55
C PRO A 246 -15.08 -8.84 5.84
N THR A 247 -15.79 -7.80 5.41
CA THR A 247 -15.42 -6.37 5.56
C THR A 247 -16.64 -5.61 6.04
N THR A 248 -16.48 -4.34 6.44
CA THR A 248 -17.56 -3.56 7.06
C THR A 248 -18.83 -3.42 6.20
N GLY A 249 -18.69 -3.56 4.88
CA GLY A 249 -19.79 -3.40 3.93
C GLY A 249 -20.21 -1.95 3.70
N ARG A 250 -19.56 -0.96 4.35
CA ARG A 250 -19.91 0.47 4.26
C ARG A 250 -19.92 0.99 2.84
N ARG A 251 -18.81 0.80 2.11
CA ARG A 251 -18.69 1.25 0.71
C ARG A 251 -19.66 0.51 -0.22
N LEU A 252 -19.92 -0.77 0.01
CA LEU A 252 -20.87 -1.55 -0.79
C LEU A 252 -22.31 -1.07 -0.56
N ALA A 253 -22.70 -0.84 0.69
CA ALA A 253 -24.01 -0.30 1.03
C ALA A 253 -24.21 1.09 0.43
N TYR A 254 -23.19 1.96 0.54
CA TYR A 254 -23.24 3.29 -0.07
C TYR A 254 -23.32 3.23 -1.60
N ALA A 255 -22.52 2.37 -2.25
CA ALA A 255 -22.59 2.18 -3.70
C ALA A 255 -24.00 1.73 -4.14
N ARG A 256 -24.61 0.79 -3.40
CA ARG A 256 -25.99 0.35 -3.67
C ARG A 256 -26.98 1.49 -3.49
N HIS A 257 -26.87 2.29 -2.42
CA HIS A 257 -27.73 3.46 -2.20
C HIS A 257 -27.62 4.48 -3.34
N LEU A 258 -26.40 4.78 -3.81
CA LEU A 258 -26.18 5.70 -4.93
C LEU A 258 -26.79 5.20 -6.25
N THR A 259 -26.94 3.89 -6.41
CA THR A 259 -27.35 3.25 -7.69
C THR A 259 -28.70 2.52 -7.61
N ASP A 260 -29.49 2.71 -6.57
CA ASP A 260 -30.78 2.03 -6.40
C ASP A 260 -31.91 2.59 -7.27
N GLY A 261 -31.66 3.71 -7.96
CA GLY A 261 -32.62 4.42 -8.80
C GLY A 261 -33.45 5.48 -8.07
N ASN A 262 -33.32 5.60 -6.74
CA ASN A 262 -34.06 6.56 -5.92
C ASN A 262 -33.21 7.74 -5.45
N HIS A 263 -31.87 7.62 -5.51
CA HIS A 263 -30.97 8.68 -5.08
C HIS A 263 -31.20 10.00 -5.86
N PRO A 264 -31.42 11.15 -5.18
CA PRO A 264 -31.96 12.36 -5.81
C PRO A 264 -31.02 13.12 -6.76
N LEU A 265 -29.70 12.90 -6.66
CA LEU A 265 -28.70 13.64 -7.45
C LEU A 265 -27.94 12.80 -8.48
N VAL A 266 -27.57 11.55 -8.17
CA VAL A 266 -26.70 10.71 -9.02
C VAL A 266 -27.15 10.66 -10.48
N ALA A 267 -28.42 10.34 -10.76
CA ALA A 267 -28.93 10.29 -12.12
C ALA A 267 -28.81 11.65 -12.83
N ARG A 268 -29.22 12.74 -12.16
CA ARG A 268 -29.16 14.12 -12.69
C ARG A 268 -27.72 14.53 -13.01
N VAL A 269 -26.79 14.26 -12.11
CA VAL A 269 -25.37 14.60 -12.26
C VAL A 269 -24.74 13.82 -13.41
N LEU A 270 -25.04 12.51 -13.52
CA LEU A 270 -24.53 11.68 -14.61
C LEU A 270 -25.11 12.10 -15.96
N VAL A 271 -26.43 12.33 -16.05
CA VAL A 271 -27.08 12.84 -17.27
C VAL A 271 -26.46 14.17 -17.69
N ASN A 272 -26.25 15.09 -16.75
CA ASN A 272 -25.61 16.37 -17.04
C ASN A 272 -24.18 16.21 -17.58
N ARG A 273 -23.40 15.29 -17.00
CA ARG A 273 -22.04 14.98 -17.46
C ARG A 273 -22.05 14.33 -18.84
N PHE A 274 -22.94 13.37 -19.11
CA PHE A 274 -23.08 12.77 -20.44
C PHE A 274 -23.49 13.83 -21.47
N TRP A 275 -24.41 14.72 -21.12
CA TRP A 275 -24.80 15.83 -21.98
C TRP A 275 -23.60 16.74 -22.30
N MET A 276 -22.83 17.15 -21.27
CA MET A 276 -21.60 17.92 -21.46
C MET A 276 -20.61 17.22 -22.40
N LEU A 277 -20.39 15.91 -22.23
CA LEU A 277 -19.44 15.15 -23.06
C LEU A 277 -19.87 15.05 -24.53
N ASN A 278 -21.18 15.06 -24.82
CA ASN A 278 -21.70 14.97 -26.18
C ASN A 278 -21.86 16.35 -26.86
N PHE A 279 -22.22 17.39 -26.09
CA PHE A 279 -22.62 18.69 -26.64
C PHE A 279 -21.68 19.85 -26.24
N GLY A 280 -20.66 19.60 -25.43
CA GLY A 280 -19.65 20.60 -25.02
C GLY A 280 -20.05 21.51 -23.86
N GLN A 281 -21.31 21.47 -23.42
CA GLN A 281 -21.83 22.21 -22.27
C GLN A 281 -22.89 21.36 -21.57
N GLY A 282 -22.89 21.30 -20.23
CA GLY A 282 -23.92 20.60 -19.46
C GLY A 282 -25.28 21.34 -19.46
N LEU A 283 -26.36 20.61 -19.24
CA LEU A 283 -27.68 21.17 -18.93
C LEU A 283 -27.60 22.15 -17.76
N VAL A 284 -26.87 21.76 -16.71
CA VAL A 284 -26.35 22.61 -15.64
C VAL A 284 -24.90 22.95 -16.00
N PRO A 285 -24.59 24.21 -16.40
CA PRO A 285 -23.24 24.58 -16.84
C PRO A 285 -22.17 24.44 -15.76
N SER A 286 -22.54 24.57 -14.48
CA SER A 286 -21.70 24.25 -13.33
C SER A 286 -21.66 22.74 -13.08
N VAL A 287 -20.97 22.00 -13.95
CA VAL A 287 -21.06 20.53 -14.05
C VAL A 287 -20.78 19.78 -12.73
N SER A 288 -19.95 20.34 -11.86
CA SER A 288 -19.59 19.75 -10.55
C SER A 288 -20.28 20.41 -9.35
N ASP A 289 -21.22 21.33 -9.59
CA ASP A 289 -21.91 22.08 -8.53
C ASP A 289 -23.39 22.28 -8.87
N PHE A 290 -24.22 21.47 -8.20
CA PHE A 290 -25.68 21.49 -8.17
C PHE A 290 -26.19 22.13 -6.88
N GLY A 291 -25.28 22.65 -6.04
CA GLY A 291 -25.62 23.37 -4.83
C GLY A 291 -26.07 24.80 -5.12
N THR A 292 -26.15 25.60 -4.06
CA THR A 292 -26.59 26.99 -4.08
C THR A 292 -25.71 27.93 -4.89
N GLN A 293 -24.45 27.56 -5.15
CA GLN A 293 -23.53 28.31 -6.01
C GLN A 293 -23.54 27.81 -7.47
N GLY A 294 -24.27 26.73 -7.75
CA GLY A 294 -24.48 26.21 -9.09
C GLY A 294 -25.34 27.13 -9.96
N GLN A 295 -25.21 26.98 -11.28
CA GLN A 295 -26.07 27.64 -12.25
C GLN A 295 -27.36 26.84 -12.46
N ALA A 296 -28.46 27.53 -12.72
CA ALA A 296 -29.73 26.86 -13.04
C ALA A 296 -29.62 26.04 -14.35
N PRO A 297 -30.35 24.92 -14.47
CA PRO A 297 -30.37 24.17 -15.72
C PRO A 297 -31.01 24.99 -16.83
N LEU A 298 -30.43 24.92 -18.04
CA LEU A 298 -30.94 25.58 -19.24
C LEU A 298 -32.28 24.97 -19.69
N HIS A 299 -32.42 23.65 -19.52
CA HIS A 299 -33.60 22.86 -19.87
C HIS A 299 -33.94 21.93 -18.69
N PRO A 300 -34.62 22.43 -17.63
CA PRO A 300 -34.92 21.65 -16.42
C PRO A 300 -35.63 20.32 -16.71
N GLU A 301 -36.52 20.31 -17.69
CA GLU A 301 -37.32 19.14 -18.11
C GLU A 301 -36.49 18.00 -18.73
N LEU A 302 -35.24 18.23 -19.10
CA LEU A 302 -34.32 17.20 -19.60
C LEU A 302 -33.46 16.57 -18.48
N LEU A 303 -33.51 17.15 -17.28
CA LEU A 303 -32.71 16.71 -16.14
C LEU A 303 -33.49 15.77 -15.20
N ASP A 304 -34.82 15.90 -15.18
CA ASP A 304 -35.76 15.15 -14.33
C ASP A 304 -36.50 14.06 -15.11
#